data_AF-A0A0D2SH72-F1
#
_entry.id   AF-A0A0D2SH72-F1
#
_cell.length_a   1.000
_cell.length_b   1.000
_cell.length_c   1.000
_cell.angle_alpha   90.00
_cell.angle_beta   90.00
_cell.angle_gamma   90.00
#
_symmetry.space_group_name_H-M   'P 1'
#
loop_
_entity.id
_entity.type
_entity.pdbx_description
1 polymer ?
#
loop_
_entity_poly.entity_id
_entity_poly.type
_entity_poly.pdbx_seq_one_letter_code
_entity_poly.pdbx_strand_id
1 'polypeptide(L)'
;MEMNMSFSHDMGDEYEKFIRRMNPPRVVIDNEACKNATVIRVDCANEHGILLEVVQILTDLNLIINKAYISADGNWFMDVFNVTDQDGNKITDEGILDYITKSLGPESCFTSAMRSVGVKQTMDHTEIELTGSDRPGLLSELSAVLKHLKCNVVNAEVWTHNTRAAAVIQVTDEETGTSITNLERLSRIKALLCNVLKGSNKSSLAKTIVSHSVTHTDRRLHQMMFADRDYEQTGDDVLEDRQRPNVDVVNWYDKDYSVVTIRCKDRPKLLFDTVCTLTDMGYVVFHAKIDTEGPQSYQVVRFLLSLHGRFHESEILYDFMRL
;
A
#
# COMPACT_ATOMS: atom_id res chain seq x y z
N MET A 1 18.15 -43.55 -15.39
CA MET A 1 17.16 -43.35 -14.31
C MET A 1 17.77 -42.35 -13.35
N GLU A 2 17.51 -41.06 -13.56
CA GLU A 2 17.90 -40.00 -12.63
C GLU A 2 16.62 -39.56 -11.91
N MET A 3 16.48 -39.98 -10.65
CA MET A 3 15.58 -39.34 -9.70
C MET A 3 16.38 -38.18 -9.11
N ASN A 4 16.11 -36.95 -9.57
CA ASN A 4 16.68 -35.77 -8.96
C ASN A 4 15.71 -35.24 -7.88
N MET A 5 16.23 -35.18 -6.66
CA MET A 5 15.53 -34.85 -5.41
C MET A 5 14.93 -33.44 -5.44
N SER A 6 13.62 -33.35 -5.28
CA SER A 6 12.86 -32.13 -4.97
C SER A 6 12.79 -31.83 -3.46
N PHE A 7 13.80 -32.21 -2.67
CA PHE A 7 13.73 -32.21 -1.20
C PHE A 7 14.22 -30.91 -0.52
N SER A 8 14.80 -29.95 -1.26
CA SER A 8 15.44 -28.78 -0.65
C SER A 8 14.50 -27.60 -0.37
N HIS A 9 13.39 -27.48 -1.10
CA HIS A 9 12.47 -26.33 -0.97
C HIS A 9 11.48 -26.48 0.19
N ASP A 10 11.20 -27.72 0.61
CA ASP A 10 10.17 -28.05 1.62
C ASP A 10 10.68 -27.87 3.07
N MET A 11 11.99 -28.05 3.30
CA MET A 11 12.62 -27.94 4.63
C MET A 11 12.82 -26.49 5.10
N GLY A 12 12.98 -25.54 4.16
CA GLY A 12 13.08 -24.11 4.49
C GLY A 12 11.76 -23.58 5.07
N ASP A 13 10.65 -23.94 4.42
CA ASP A 13 9.31 -23.57 4.84
C ASP A 13 8.94 -24.19 6.20
N GLU A 14 9.34 -25.43 6.48
CA GLU A 14 9.12 -26.06 7.79
C GLU A 14 9.96 -25.41 8.90
N TYR A 15 11.20 -25.00 8.61
CA TYR A 15 12.08 -24.33 9.55
C TYR A 15 11.60 -22.91 9.88
N GLU A 16 11.17 -22.14 8.89
CA GLU A 16 10.54 -20.82 9.08
C GLU A 16 9.25 -20.93 9.90
N LYS A 17 8.37 -21.88 9.55
CA LYS A 17 7.17 -22.19 10.35
C LYS A 17 7.51 -22.55 11.80
N PHE A 18 8.63 -23.23 12.03
CA PHE A 18 9.09 -23.59 13.36
C PHE A 18 9.62 -22.39 14.15
N ILE A 19 10.37 -21.48 13.51
CA ILE A 19 10.80 -20.20 14.12
C ILE A 19 9.58 -19.35 14.50
N ARG A 20 8.58 -19.24 13.62
CA ARG A 20 7.31 -18.53 13.90
C ARG A 20 6.57 -19.11 15.12
N ARG A 21 6.56 -20.44 15.27
CA ARG A 21 5.96 -21.11 16.42
C ARG A 21 6.74 -20.89 17.72
N MET A 22 8.06 -20.72 17.64
CA MET A 22 8.90 -20.45 18.80
C MET A 22 8.78 -19.01 19.30
N ASN A 23 8.63 -18.04 18.39
CA ASN A 23 8.50 -16.61 18.70
C ASN A 23 7.29 -16.03 17.98
N PRO A 24 6.05 -16.28 18.47
CA PRO A 24 4.85 -15.75 17.83
C PRO A 24 4.86 -14.21 17.86
N PRO A 25 4.26 -13.55 16.85
CA PRO A 25 4.11 -12.10 16.87
C PRO A 25 3.31 -11.67 18.09
N ARG A 26 3.79 -10.64 18.78
CA ARG A 26 3.19 -10.08 19.99
C ARG A 26 2.79 -8.64 19.70
N VAL A 27 1.54 -8.33 19.99
CA VAL A 27 0.99 -6.99 19.85
C VAL A 27 0.66 -6.48 21.23
N VAL A 28 1.17 -5.29 21.56
CA VAL A 28 0.85 -4.61 22.81
C VAL A 28 0.31 -3.24 22.47
N ILE A 29 -0.95 -3.02 22.81
CA ILE A 29 -1.62 -1.73 22.67
C ILE A 29 -1.60 -1.04 24.03
N ASP A 30 -1.09 0.19 24.07
CA ASP A 30 -0.97 1.01 25.26
C ASP A 30 -1.55 2.40 24.99
N ASN A 31 -2.70 2.67 25.60
CA ASN A 31 -3.39 3.96 25.47
C ASN A 31 -2.95 4.99 26.53
N GLU A 32 -2.08 4.61 27.48
CA GLU A 32 -1.59 5.48 28.56
C GLU A 32 -0.17 5.99 28.29
N ALA A 33 0.62 5.26 27.51
CA ALA A 33 2.00 5.61 27.18
C ALA A 33 2.17 6.98 26.50
N CYS A 34 1.17 7.43 25.74
CA CYS A 34 1.15 8.75 25.10
C CYS A 34 -0.14 9.49 25.46
N LYS A 35 -0.06 10.81 25.70
CA LYS A 35 -1.24 11.61 26.08
C LYS A 35 -2.26 11.76 24.95
N ASN A 36 -1.78 11.80 23.71
CA ASN A 36 -2.59 12.24 22.55
C ASN A 36 -2.73 11.16 21.47
N ALA A 37 -2.16 9.96 21.66
CA ALA A 37 -2.20 8.89 20.68
C ALA A 37 -2.25 7.53 21.37
N THR A 38 -2.78 6.53 20.68
CA THR A 38 -2.73 5.13 21.08
C THR A 38 -1.41 4.54 20.59
N VAL A 39 -0.65 3.89 21.46
CA VAL A 39 0.65 3.30 21.11
C VAL A 39 0.45 1.82 20.80
N ILE A 40 0.78 1.40 19.58
CA ILE A 40 0.76 0.00 19.16
C ILE A 40 2.20 -0.46 19.01
N ARG A 41 2.58 -1.50 19.76
CA ARG A 41 3.88 -2.15 19.64
C ARG A 41 3.70 -3.53 19.04
N VAL A 42 4.50 -3.83 18.02
CA VAL A 42 4.51 -5.13 17.33
C VAL A 42 5.91 -5.70 17.44
N ASP A 43 6.03 -6.83 18.14
CA ASP A 43 7.26 -7.59 18.27
C ASP A 43 7.11 -8.91 17.51
N CYS A 44 7.99 -9.22 16.56
CA CYS A 44 7.94 -10.49 15.82
C CYS A 44 9.32 -10.97 15.37
N ALA A 45 9.38 -12.23 14.91
CA ALA A 45 10.54 -12.71 14.17
C ALA A 45 10.71 -11.88 12.89
N ASN A 46 11.96 -11.56 12.54
CA ASN A 46 12.25 -10.76 11.36
C ASN A 46 12.03 -11.60 10.09
N GLU A 47 10.93 -11.34 9.40
CA GLU A 47 10.63 -11.94 8.10
C GLU A 47 10.33 -10.86 7.07
N HIS A 48 10.58 -11.18 5.81
CA HIS A 48 10.34 -10.25 4.72
C HIS A 48 8.85 -9.87 4.62
N GLY A 49 8.56 -8.57 4.63
CA GLY A 49 7.24 -8.02 4.33
C GLY A 49 6.32 -7.74 5.54
N ILE A 50 6.74 -8.04 6.77
CA ILE A 50 5.91 -7.82 7.96
C ILE A 50 5.55 -6.34 8.15
N LEU A 51 6.52 -5.43 7.97
CA LEU A 51 6.28 -3.99 8.07
C LEU A 51 5.12 -3.54 7.17
N LEU A 52 5.10 -4.02 5.93
CA LEU A 52 4.05 -3.67 4.98
C LEU A 52 2.69 -4.21 5.45
N GLU A 53 2.64 -5.44 5.95
CA GLU A 53 1.39 -6.02 6.49
C GLU A 53 0.85 -5.22 7.69
N VAL A 54 1.74 -4.81 8.61
CA VAL A 54 1.34 -3.98 9.76
C VAL A 54 0.77 -2.65 9.31
N VAL A 55 1.51 -1.94 8.44
CA VAL A 55 1.09 -0.63 7.94
C VAL A 55 -0.20 -0.72 7.11
N GLN A 56 -0.40 -1.81 6.35
CA GLN A 56 -1.65 -2.11 5.64
C GLN A 56 -2.83 -2.20 6.59
N ILE A 57 -2.74 -3.04 7.62
CA ILE A 57 -3.83 -3.23 8.58
C ILE A 57 -4.21 -1.92 9.28
N LEU A 58 -3.22 -1.11 9.67
CA LEU A 58 -3.49 0.20 10.29
C LEU A 58 -4.15 1.17 9.30
N THR A 59 -3.74 1.12 8.03
CA THR A 59 -4.30 1.97 6.97
C THR A 59 -5.73 1.58 6.61
N ASP A 60 -6.04 0.28 6.54
CA ASP A 60 -7.38 -0.27 6.26
C ASP A 60 -8.39 0.12 7.35
N LEU A 61 -7.92 0.27 8.58
CA LEU A 61 -8.70 0.77 9.71
C LEU A 61 -8.83 2.30 9.72
N ASN A 62 -8.34 2.98 8.68
CA ASN A 62 -8.33 4.44 8.55
C ASN A 62 -7.62 5.17 9.71
N LEU A 63 -6.60 4.52 10.30
CA LEU A 63 -5.82 5.10 11.38
C LEU A 63 -4.70 5.97 10.83
N ILE A 64 -4.43 7.08 11.51
CA ILE A 64 -3.36 8.00 11.16
C ILE A 64 -2.12 7.67 12.00
N ILE A 65 -1.02 7.35 11.34
CA ILE A 65 0.27 7.08 12.00
C ILE A 65 1.04 8.40 12.11
N ASN A 66 1.04 8.98 13.31
CA ASN A 66 1.68 10.28 13.58
C ASN A 66 3.19 10.14 13.81
N LYS A 67 3.61 9.02 14.42
CA LYS A 67 5.00 8.68 14.65
C LYS A 67 5.17 7.19 14.57
N ALA A 68 6.32 6.75 14.09
CA ALA A 68 6.70 5.36 14.16
C ALA A 68 8.19 5.18 14.34
N TYR A 69 8.55 4.09 15.00
CA TYR A 69 9.92 3.62 15.17
C TYR A 69 9.95 2.17 14.72
N ILE A 70 10.79 1.88 13.74
CA ILE A 70 10.92 0.56 13.13
C ILE A 70 12.36 0.11 13.36
N SER A 71 12.53 -1.12 13.80
CA SER A 71 13.85 -1.71 14.06
C SER A 71 13.84 -3.20 13.77
N ALA A 72 14.72 -3.61 12.86
CA ALA A 72 14.99 -4.98 12.47
C ALA A 72 16.44 -5.32 12.87
N ASP A 73 16.62 -5.82 14.09
CA ASP A 73 17.91 -6.18 14.64
C ASP A 73 18.10 -7.70 14.62
N GLY A 74 18.91 -8.16 13.66
CA GLY A 74 19.17 -9.59 13.48
C GLY A 74 17.89 -10.36 13.14
N ASN A 75 17.48 -11.27 14.01
CA ASN A 75 16.30 -12.12 13.82
C ASN A 75 15.03 -11.55 14.49
N TRP A 76 15.11 -10.36 15.09
CA TRP A 76 14.01 -9.74 15.81
C TRP A 76 13.61 -8.42 15.16
N PHE A 77 12.31 -8.18 15.15
CA PHE A 77 11.68 -7.00 14.58
C PHE A 77 10.79 -6.37 15.64
N MET A 78 10.97 -5.08 15.90
CA MET A 78 10.23 -4.33 16.90
C MET A 78 9.81 -2.99 16.31
N ASP A 79 8.50 -2.85 16.15
CA ASP A 79 7.89 -1.64 15.62
C ASP A 79 6.97 -1.00 16.66
N VAL A 80 7.04 0.32 16.74
CA VAL A 80 6.17 1.13 17.58
C VAL A 80 5.47 2.15 16.71
N PHE A 81 4.14 2.15 16.72
CA PHE A 81 3.31 3.10 16.00
C PHE A 81 2.49 3.93 16.99
N ASN A 82 2.54 5.25 16.87
CA ASN A 82 1.67 6.17 17.57
C ASN A 82 0.53 6.56 16.63
N VAL A 83 -0.66 6.02 16.91
CA VAL A 83 -1.82 6.15 16.01
C VAL A 83 -2.95 6.97 16.63
N THR A 84 -3.72 7.62 15.77
CA THR A 84 -4.98 8.29 16.10
C THR A 84 -6.07 7.91 15.09
N ASP A 85 -7.32 8.19 15.42
CA ASP A 85 -8.40 8.21 14.42
C ASP A 85 -8.25 9.41 13.46
N GLN A 86 -9.19 9.54 12.54
CA GLN A 86 -9.23 10.62 11.54
C GLN A 86 -9.45 12.02 12.17
N ASP A 87 -10.03 12.06 13.37
CA ASP A 87 -10.28 13.30 14.12
C ASP A 87 -9.10 13.66 15.04
N GLY A 88 -8.04 12.84 15.05
CA GLY A 88 -6.84 13.04 15.87
C GLY A 88 -6.98 12.56 17.32
N ASN A 89 -8.02 11.78 17.64
CA ASN A 89 -8.22 11.22 18.97
C ASN A 89 -7.60 9.84 19.12
N LYS A 90 -7.47 9.40 20.37
CA LYS A 90 -7.09 8.04 20.72
C LYS A 90 -8.15 7.04 20.29
N ILE A 91 -7.70 5.86 19.90
CA ILE A 91 -8.60 4.73 19.65
C ILE A 91 -9.09 4.22 20.99
N THR A 92 -10.41 4.26 21.18
CA THR A 92 -11.10 3.77 22.38
C THR A 92 -12.10 2.66 22.07
N ASP A 93 -12.39 2.43 20.80
CA ASP A 93 -13.28 1.37 20.34
C ASP A 93 -12.63 0.00 20.57
N GLU A 94 -13.18 -0.77 21.50
CA GLU A 94 -12.67 -2.10 21.85
C GLU A 94 -12.69 -3.08 20.66
N GLY A 95 -13.64 -2.93 19.73
CA GLY A 95 -13.72 -3.77 18.53
C GLY A 95 -12.57 -3.53 17.57
N ILE A 96 -12.17 -2.27 17.37
CA ILE A 96 -10.98 -1.92 16.59
C ILE A 96 -9.72 -2.46 17.27
N LEU A 97 -9.59 -2.27 18.59
CA LEU A 97 -8.41 -2.74 19.35
C LEU A 97 -8.28 -4.27 19.35
N ASP A 98 -9.40 -4.98 19.53
CA ASP A 98 -9.45 -6.44 19.44
C ASP A 98 -9.12 -6.93 18.02
N TYR A 99 -9.65 -6.25 16.99
CA TYR A 99 -9.31 -6.58 15.60
C TYR A 99 -7.82 -6.40 15.30
N ILE A 100 -7.19 -5.31 15.75
CA ILE A 100 -5.74 -5.10 15.60
C ILE A 100 -4.98 -6.23 16.31
N THR A 101 -5.35 -6.54 17.55
CA THR A 101 -4.68 -7.56 18.36
C THR A 101 -4.78 -8.94 17.72
N LYS A 102 -5.93 -9.29 17.11
CA LYS A 102 -6.13 -10.55 16.39
C LYS A 102 -5.41 -10.57 15.04
N SER A 103 -5.48 -9.48 14.29
CA SER A 103 -4.93 -9.37 12.94
C SER A 103 -3.41 -9.29 12.92
N LEU A 104 -2.79 -8.78 13.98
CA LEU A 104 -1.33 -8.65 14.10
C LEU A 104 -0.73 -9.61 15.14
N GLY A 105 -1.56 -10.28 15.94
CA GLY A 105 -1.14 -11.19 17.00
C GLY A 105 -0.82 -12.61 16.49
N PRO A 106 -0.59 -13.57 17.41
CA PRO A 106 -0.15 -14.93 17.06
C PRO A 106 -1.08 -15.66 16.07
N GLU A 107 -2.38 -15.36 16.15
CA GLU A 107 -3.43 -15.95 15.32
C GLU A 107 -3.34 -15.52 13.83
N SER A 108 -2.62 -14.43 13.53
CA SER A 108 -2.38 -13.97 12.16
C SER A 108 -1.31 -14.79 11.41
N CYS A 109 -0.53 -15.63 12.11
CA CYS A 109 0.48 -16.49 11.50
C CYS A 109 -0.12 -17.45 10.45
N PHE A 110 -1.45 -17.69 10.50
CA PHE A 110 -2.16 -18.50 9.51
C PHE A 110 -2.57 -17.73 8.25
N THR A 111 -2.59 -16.40 8.27
CA THR A 111 -3.06 -15.59 7.13
C THR A 111 -1.95 -15.23 6.14
N SER A 112 -0.71 -15.03 6.59
CA SER A 112 0.39 -14.61 5.70
C SER A 112 0.95 -15.75 4.83
N ALA A 113 0.88 -17.01 5.30
CA ALA A 113 1.28 -18.19 4.51
C ALA A 113 0.21 -18.63 3.48
N MET A 114 -1.03 -18.15 3.60
CA MET A 114 -2.16 -18.59 2.75
C MET A 114 -2.58 -17.58 1.68
N ARG A 115 -2.05 -16.34 1.69
CA ARG A 115 -2.31 -15.39 0.59
C ARG A 115 -1.59 -15.75 -0.72
N SER A 116 -0.63 -16.67 -0.70
CA SER A 116 0.06 -17.19 -1.90
C SER A 116 -0.55 -18.47 -2.48
N VAL A 117 -1.42 -19.20 -1.77
CA VAL A 117 -2.16 -20.35 -2.32
C VAL A 117 -3.55 -20.48 -1.69
N GLY A 118 -4.57 -19.98 -2.39
CA GLY A 118 -5.86 -20.67 -2.46
C GLY A 118 -6.86 -20.55 -1.30
N VAL A 119 -6.83 -19.51 -0.45
CA VAL A 119 -8.02 -19.18 0.37
C VAL A 119 -8.89 -18.18 -0.40
N LYS A 120 -9.96 -18.70 -1.01
CA LYS A 120 -11.03 -17.90 -1.60
C LYS A 120 -11.66 -17.00 -0.54
N GLN A 121 -11.22 -15.74 -0.45
CA GLN A 121 -12.16 -14.67 -0.08
C GLN A 121 -13.28 -14.73 -1.13
N THR A 122 -14.53 -14.73 -0.69
CA THR A 122 -15.68 -14.98 -1.57
C THR A 122 -15.72 -13.96 -2.71
N MET A 123 -15.79 -14.47 -3.94
CA MET A 123 -15.72 -13.71 -5.20
C MET A 123 -17.03 -12.98 -5.48
N ASP A 124 -17.46 -12.14 -4.56
CA ASP A 124 -18.80 -11.56 -4.60
C ASP A 124 -18.86 -10.31 -5.47
N HIS A 125 -17.72 -9.79 -5.93
CA HIS A 125 -17.63 -8.60 -6.77
C HIS A 125 -16.70 -8.79 -7.97
N THR A 126 -16.88 -7.92 -8.98
CA THR A 126 -16.00 -7.74 -10.13
C THR A 126 -15.15 -6.51 -9.88
N GLU A 127 -13.84 -6.61 -10.10
CA GLU A 127 -12.91 -5.50 -9.93
C GLU A 127 -12.67 -4.80 -11.28
N ILE A 128 -12.77 -3.47 -11.28
CA ILE A 128 -12.54 -2.62 -12.44
C ILE A 128 -11.41 -1.65 -12.10
N GLU A 129 -10.30 -1.78 -12.81
CA GLU A 129 -9.13 -0.91 -12.70
C GLU A 129 -9.15 0.10 -13.85
N LEU A 130 -8.98 1.38 -13.51
CA LEU A 130 -8.98 2.50 -14.45
C LEU A 130 -7.71 3.32 -14.24
N THR A 131 -7.02 3.68 -15.32
CA THR A 131 -5.94 4.67 -15.29
C THR A 131 -6.10 5.60 -16.47
N GLY A 132 -5.95 6.91 -16.26
CA GLY A 132 -6.13 7.91 -17.32
C GLY A 132 -5.74 9.31 -16.89
N SER A 133 -6.09 10.30 -17.71
CA SER A 133 -5.92 11.71 -17.38
C SER A 133 -7.12 12.20 -16.57
N ASP A 134 -6.86 12.87 -15.46
CA ASP A 134 -7.88 13.49 -14.63
C ASP A 134 -8.47 14.74 -15.30
N ARG A 135 -9.78 14.92 -15.14
CA ARG A 135 -10.49 16.11 -15.62
C ARG A 135 -11.77 16.35 -14.81
N PRO A 136 -12.23 17.61 -14.72
CA PRO A 136 -13.53 17.91 -14.13
C PRO A 136 -14.64 17.06 -14.75
N GLY A 137 -15.47 16.44 -13.91
CA GLY A 137 -16.60 15.61 -14.34
C GLY A 137 -16.28 14.14 -14.66
N LEU A 138 -15.00 13.73 -14.65
CA LEU A 138 -14.60 12.36 -14.97
C LEU A 138 -15.34 11.32 -14.11
N LEU A 139 -15.31 11.46 -12.78
CA LEU A 139 -15.99 10.53 -11.87
C LEU A 139 -17.51 10.51 -12.07
N SER A 140 -18.11 11.65 -12.44
CA SER A 140 -19.54 11.73 -12.74
C SER A 140 -19.89 10.93 -14.00
N GLU A 141 -19.08 11.05 -15.05
CA GLU A 141 -19.27 10.30 -16.30
C GLU A 141 -19.07 8.79 -16.08
N LEU A 142 -18.04 8.40 -15.32
CA LEU A 142 -17.79 7.00 -14.95
C LEU A 142 -18.98 6.42 -14.16
N SER A 143 -19.46 7.16 -13.17
CA SER A 143 -20.62 6.76 -12.36
C SER A 143 -21.89 6.62 -13.21
N ALA A 144 -22.11 7.51 -14.16
CA ALA A 144 -23.25 7.43 -15.08
C ALA A 144 -23.18 6.19 -15.96
N VAL A 145 -21.99 5.82 -16.47
CA VAL A 145 -21.78 4.60 -17.26
C VAL A 145 -22.05 3.35 -16.41
N LEU A 146 -21.51 3.28 -15.19
CA LEU A 146 -21.73 2.15 -14.29
C LEU A 146 -23.22 1.98 -13.96
N LYS A 147 -23.92 3.08 -13.66
CA LYS A 147 -25.36 3.04 -13.41
C LYS A 147 -26.16 2.63 -14.64
N HIS A 148 -25.82 3.13 -15.83
CA HIS A 148 -26.47 2.73 -17.08
C HIS A 148 -26.29 1.23 -17.38
N LEU A 149 -25.14 0.66 -17.01
CA LEU A 149 -24.83 -0.75 -17.16
C LEU A 149 -25.34 -1.62 -16.01
N LYS A 150 -26.21 -1.07 -15.15
CA LYS A 150 -26.81 -1.78 -14.00
C LYS A 150 -25.75 -2.41 -13.10
N CYS A 151 -24.65 -1.70 -12.89
CA CYS A 151 -23.60 -2.10 -11.96
C CYS A 151 -23.84 -1.37 -10.64
N ASN A 152 -23.91 -2.11 -9.54
CA ASN A 152 -23.91 -1.56 -8.20
C ASN A 152 -22.45 -1.40 -7.73
N VAL A 153 -22.09 -0.24 -7.23
CA VAL A 153 -20.73 0.04 -6.74
C VAL A 153 -20.68 -0.32 -5.26
N VAL A 154 -19.85 -1.30 -4.91
CA VAL A 154 -19.67 -1.77 -3.53
C VAL A 154 -18.57 -0.98 -2.83
N ASN A 155 -17.45 -0.77 -3.54
CA ASN A 155 -16.33 0.03 -3.08
C ASN A 155 -15.67 0.73 -4.27
N ALA A 156 -15.09 1.90 -4.05
CA ALA A 156 -14.34 2.63 -5.06
C ALA A 156 -13.23 3.43 -4.40
N GLU A 157 -11.99 3.11 -4.72
CA GLU A 157 -10.81 3.85 -4.30
C GLU A 157 -10.23 4.61 -5.50
N VAL A 158 -9.86 5.87 -5.30
CA VAL A 158 -9.42 6.77 -6.38
C VAL A 158 -8.18 7.54 -5.93
N TRP A 159 -7.17 7.59 -6.80
CA TRP A 159 -5.95 8.39 -6.64
C TRP A 159 -5.84 9.40 -7.77
N THR A 160 -5.71 10.68 -7.45
CA THR A 160 -5.36 11.74 -8.43
C THR A 160 -4.00 12.38 -8.10
N HIS A 161 -3.10 12.46 -9.08
CA HIS A 161 -1.78 13.10 -8.94
C HIS A 161 -1.29 13.59 -10.31
N ASN A 162 -0.64 14.76 -10.38
CA ASN A 162 -0.09 15.34 -11.62
C ASN A 162 -1.02 15.23 -12.86
N THR A 163 -2.30 15.59 -12.71
CA THR A 163 -3.34 15.48 -13.78
C THR A 163 -3.62 14.06 -14.27
N ARG A 164 -3.16 13.04 -13.54
CA ARG A 164 -3.48 11.64 -13.75
C ARG A 164 -4.45 11.16 -12.68
N ALA A 165 -5.27 10.19 -13.04
CA ALA A 165 -6.17 9.50 -12.15
C ALA A 165 -6.01 7.98 -12.29
N ALA A 166 -6.00 7.27 -11.18
CA ALA A 166 -6.20 5.84 -11.09
C ALA A 166 -7.42 5.53 -10.21
N ALA A 167 -8.17 4.49 -10.53
CA ALA A 167 -9.28 4.03 -9.72
C ALA A 167 -9.36 2.49 -9.72
N VAL A 168 -9.67 1.92 -8.55
CA VAL A 168 -10.03 0.52 -8.39
C VAL A 168 -11.46 0.48 -7.85
N ILE A 169 -12.37 -0.08 -8.64
CA ILE A 169 -13.81 -0.06 -8.38
C ILE A 169 -14.32 -1.49 -8.29
N GLN A 170 -14.89 -1.85 -7.15
CA GLN A 170 -15.54 -3.14 -6.93
C GLN A 170 -17.03 -3.01 -7.23
N VAL A 171 -17.51 -3.78 -8.19
CA VAL A 171 -18.90 -3.73 -8.66
C VAL A 171 -19.60 -5.07 -8.58
N THR A 172 -20.91 -5.02 -8.38
CA THR A 172 -21.82 -6.15 -8.46
C THR A 172 -22.88 -5.91 -9.52
N ASP A 173 -23.49 -6.98 -9.98
CA ASP A 173 -24.69 -6.93 -10.79
C ASP A 173 -25.86 -6.38 -9.95
N GLU A 174 -26.56 -5.35 -10.43
CA GLU A 174 -27.71 -4.75 -9.72
C GLU A 174 -28.89 -5.71 -9.54
N GLU A 175 -29.08 -6.68 -10.44
CA GLU A 175 -30.19 -7.63 -10.39
C GLU A 175 -29.87 -8.83 -9.51
N THR A 176 -28.66 -9.40 -9.64
CA THR A 176 -28.29 -10.61 -8.89
C THR A 176 -27.57 -10.32 -7.58
N GLY A 177 -26.98 -9.13 -7.42
CA GLY A 177 -26.15 -8.77 -6.27
C GLY A 177 -24.80 -9.50 -6.21
N THR A 178 -24.41 -10.19 -7.28
CA THR A 178 -23.18 -11.00 -7.35
C THR A 178 -22.16 -10.42 -8.33
N SER A 179 -20.98 -11.02 -8.41
CA SER A 179 -19.98 -10.67 -9.42
C SER A 179 -20.52 -10.84 -10.84
N ILE A 180 -20.14 -9.92 -11.72
CA ILE A 180 -20.47 -9.92 -13.14
C ILE A 180 -19.52 -10.88 -13.85
N THR A 181 -20.01 -12.04 -14.26
CA THR A 181 -19.20 -13.09 -14.93
C THR A 181 -19.40 -13.14 -16.44
N ASN A 182 -20.41 -12.45 -16.97
CA ASN A 182 -20.71 -12.43 -18.40
C ASN A 182 -19.64 -11.65 -19.19
N LEU A 183 -18.86 -12.36 -20.01
CA LEU A 183 -17.74 -11.80 -20.77
C LEU A 183 -18.13 -10.71 -21.78
N GLU A 184 -19.31 -10.81 -22.41
CA GLU A 184 -19.79 -9.79 -23.35
C GLU A 184 -20.12 -8.50 -22.61
N ARG A 185 -20.77 -8.62 -21.44
CA ARG A 185 -21.07 -7.47 -20.58
C ARG A 185 -19.79 -6.83 -20.04
N LEU A 186 -18.83 -7.63 -19.57
CA LEU A 186 -17.53 -7.13 -19.11
C LEU A 186 -16.78 -6.39 -20.24
N SER A 187 -16.82 -6.93 -21.46
CA SER A 187 -16.23 -6.29 -22.64
C SER A 187 -16.90 -4.95 -22.95
N ARG A 188 -18.23 -4.87 -22.81
CA ARG A 188 -19.00 -3.63 -23.01
C ARG A 188 -18.71 -2.59 -21.92
N ILE A 189 -18.61 -3.02 -20.65
CA ILE A 189 -18.17 -2.16 -19.54
C ILE A 189 -16.79 -1.59 -19.85
N LYS A 190 -15.82 -2.46 -20.15
CA LYS A 190 -14.44 -2.06 -20.48
C LYS A 190 -14.41 -1.06 -21.64
N ALA A 191 -15.15 -1.31 -22.71
CA ALA A 191 -15.19 -0.42 -23.88
C ALA A 191 -15.74 0.97 -23.54
N LEU A 192 -16.87 1.04 -22.81
CA LEU A 192 -17.51 2.31 -22.47
C LEU A 192 -16.67 3.13 -21.49
N LEU A 193 -16.11 2.50 -20.46
CA LEU A 193 -15.24 3.18 -19.50
C LEU A 193 -13.94 3.66 -20.17
N CYS A 194 -13.36 2.86 -21.07
CA CYS A 194 -12.19 3.27 -21.85
C CYS A 194 -12.48 4.48 -22.74
N ASN A 195 -13.68 4.60 -23.31
CA ASN A 195 -14.09 5.77 -24.09
C ASN A 195 -14.18 7.03 -23.21
N VAL A 196 -14.73 6.92 -22.00
CA VAL A 196 -14.78 8.02 -21.03
C VAL A 196 -13.37 8.45 -20.63
N LEU A 197 -12.45 7.51 -20.38
CA LEU A 197 -11.07 7.84 -20.00
C LEU A 197 -10.26 8.49 -21.13
N LYS A 198 -10.46 8.07 -22.38
CA LYS A 198 -9.76 8.68 -23.55
C LYS A 198 -10.20 10.12 -23.81
N GLY A 199 -11.46 10.47 -23.52
CA GLY A 199 -12.00 11.79 -23.82
C GLY A 199 -11.81 12.17 -25.31
N SER A 200 -11.55 13.45 -25.59
CA SER A 200 -11.31 13.96 -26.96
C SER A 200 -9.85 13.87 -27.43
N ASN A 201 -8.90 13.47 -26.56
CA ASN A 201 -7.47 13.53 -26.85
C ASN A 201 -6.91 12.15 -27.21
N LYS A 202 -6.34 12.02 -28.41
CA LYS A 202 -5.88 10.75 -29.00
C LYS A 202 -4.55 10.21 -28.44
N SER A 203 -3.92 10.87 -27.46
CA SER A 203 -2.56 10.54 -26.99
C SER A 203 -2.47 9.97 -25.56
N SER A 204 -3.57 9.81 -24.83
CA SER A 204 -3.52 9.36 -23.42
C SER A 204 -3.53 7.83 -23.29
N LEU A 205 -2.63 7.32 -22.45
CA LEU A 205 -2.42 5.91 -22.03
C LEU A 205 -3.59 5.36 -21.19
N ALA A 206 -4.83 5.67 -21.55
CA ALA A 206 -6.02 5.23 -20.83
C ALA A 206 -6.12 3.70 -20.83
N LYS A 207 -6.10 3.10 -19.65
CA LYS A 207 -6.20 1.64 -19.44
C LYS A 207 -7.44 1.33 -18.62
N THR A 208 -8.16 0.30 -19.06
CA THR A 208 -9.25 -0.30 -18.29
C THR A 208 -9.02 -1.80 -18.23
N ILE A 209 -8.87 -2.33 -17.02
CA ILE A 209 -8.73 -3.76 -16.76
C ILE A 209 -9.93 -4.17 -15.93
N VAL A 210 -10.47 -5.36 -16.22
CA VAL A 210 -11.57 -5.94 -15.47
C VAL A 210 -11.15 -7.35 -15.08
N SER A 211 -11.16 -7.63 -13.79
CA SER A 211 -10.64 -8.87 -13.21
C SER A 211 -11.55 -9.38 -12.08
N HIS A 212 -11.27 -10.61 -11.65
CA HIS A 212 -11.86 -11.21 -10.46
C HIS A 212 -10.79 -11.43 -9.38
N SER A 213 -9.77 -10.56 -9.36
CA SER A 213 -8.66 -10.64 -8.42
C SER A 213 -9.06 -10.12 -7.04
N VAL A 214 -8.44 -10.67 -6.00
CA VAL A 214 -8.45 -10.08 -4.67
C VAL A 214 -7.13 -9.35 -4.53
N THR A 215 -7.15 -8.04 -4.75
CA THR A 215 -5.99 -7.17 -4.47
C THR A 215 -6.34 -6.20 -3.36
N HIS A 216 -5.36 -5.85 -2.53
CA HIS A 216 -5.51 -4.73 -1.60
C HIS A 216 -5.61 -3.46 -2.43
N THR A 217 -6.76 -2.79 -2.41
CA THR A 217 -7.10 -1.69 -3.33
C THR A 217 -6.07 -0.56 -3.30
N ASP A 218 -5.63 -0.15 -2.10
CA ASP A 218 -4.58 0.88 -1.97
C ASP A 218 -3.23 0.44 -2.55
N ARG A 219 -2.78 -0.80 -2.26
CA ARG A 219 -1.55 -1.33 -2.86
C ARG A 219 -1.67 -1.40 -4.38
N ARG A 220 -2.85 -1.77 -4.89
CA ARG A 220 -3.09 -1.86 -6.32
C ARG A 220 -3.08 -0.49 -6.99
N LEU A 221 -3.70 0.52 -6.37
CA LEU A 221 -3.65 1.91 -6.83
C LEU A 221 -2.21 2.44 -6.86
N HIS A 222 -1.44 2.19 -5.81
CA HIS A 222 -0.02 2.53 -5.75
C HIS A 222 0.74 1.93 -6.95
N GLN A 223 0.58 0.63 -7.21
CA GLN A 223 1.20 -0.05 -8.36
C GLN A 223 0.74 0.49 -9.71
N MET A 224 -0.54 0.83 -9.86
CA MET A 224 -1.08 1.40 -11.08
C MET A 224 -0.48 2.77 -11.37
N MET A 225 -0.44 3.64 -10.36
CA MET A 225 0.22 4.94 -10.45
C MET A 225 1.72 4.77 -10.68
N PHE A 226 2.36 3.79 -10.02
CA PHE A 226 3.76 3.43 -10.19
C PHE A 226 4.08 3.19 -11.68
N ALA A 227 3.36 2.25 -12.29
CA ALA A 227 3.53 1.83 -13.67
C ALA A 227 3.20 2.91 -14.73
N ASP A 228 2.47 3.95 -14.35
CA ASP A 228 2.00 5.00 -15.24
C ASP A 228 3.06 6.08 -15.56
N ARG A 229 4.12 6.17 -14.75
CA ARG A 229 5.29 7.07 -14.91
C ARG A 229 4.97 8.56 -15.10
N ASP A 230 3.87 9.06 -14.54
CA ASP A 230 3.47 10.47 -14.54
C ASP A 230 4.50 11.48 -13.97
N TYR A 231 5.55 11.03 -13.25
CA TYR A 231 6.66 11.87 -12.81
C TYR A 231 7.71 12.14 -13.90
N GLU A 232 7.78 11.34 -14.97
CA GLU A 232 8.74 11.52 -16.06
C GLU A 232 8.27 12.61 -17.04
N GLN A 233 7.00 13.00 -16.98
CA GLN A 233 6.37 13.91 -17.92
C GLN A 233 6.55 15.37 -17.48
N THR A 234 7.80 15.86 -17.52
CA THR A 234 8.09 17.30 -17.44
C THR A 234 7.64 18.00 -18.72
N GLY A 235 6.34 18.30 -18.80
CA GLY A 235 5.89 19.48 -19.54
C GLY A 235 6.33 20.73 -18.79
N ASP A 236 6.59 21.80 -19.54
CA ASP A 236 7.13 23.11 -19.12
C ASP A 236 6.23 23.90 -18.13
N ASP A 237 5.32 23.22 -17.42
CA ASP A 237 4.46 23.82 -16.41
C ASP A 237 5.19 23.81 -15.07
N VAL A 238 5.61 25.01 -14.68
CA VAL A 238 6.13 25.40 -13.37
C VAL A 238 5.03 25.20 -12.33
N LEU A 239 4.68 23.95 -12.02
CA LEU A 239 3.99 23.62 -10.78
C LEU A 239 4.98 23.92 -9.65
N GLU A 240 4.54 24.78 -8.73
CA GLU A 240 5.38 25.34 -7.67
C GLU A 240 6.28 24.28 -7.01
N ASP A 241 7.59 24.55 -7.01
CA ASP A 241 8.67 23.80 -6.37
C ASP A 241 8.46 23.52 -4.85
N ARG A 242 7.33 23.96 -4.29
CA ARG A 242 6.98 23.91 -2.87
C ARG A 242 6.20 22.67 -2.45
N GLN A 243 5.67 21.87 -3.37
CA GLN A 243 4.91 20.65 -3.04
C GLN A 243 5.71 19.35 -3.23
N ARG A 244 6.90 19.41 -3.82
CA ARG A 244 7.71 18.21 -4.04
C ARG A 244 8.32 17.72 -2.72
N PRO A 245 8.34 16.40 -2.50
CA PRO A 245 9.04 15.82 -1.37
C PRO A 245 10.54 16.12 -1.50
N ASN A 246 11.15 16.62 -0.42
CA ASN A 246 12.60 16.74 -0.36
C ASN A 246 13.18 15.39 0.06
N VAL A 247 14.02 14.80 -0.77
CA VAL A 247 14.60 13.48 -0.55
C VAL A 247 16.12 13.57 -0.54
N ASP A 248 16.72 13.28 0.61
CA ASP A 248 18.16 13.24 0.81
C ASP A 248 18.61 11.78 0.96
N VAL A 249 19.61 11.36 0.18
CA VAL A 249 20.19 10.01 0.26
C VAL A 249 21.65 10.09 0.70
N VAL A 250 21.99 9.42 1.80
CA VAL A 250 23.36 9.34 2.32
C VAL A 250 23.81 7.89 2.32
N ASN A 251 24.76 7.57 1.43
CA ASN A 251 25.34 6.24 1.32
C ASN A 251 26.50 6.07 2.32
N TRP A 252 26.41 5.05 3.18
CA TRP A 252 27.48 4.70 4.12
C TRP A 252 28.26 3.48 3.61
N TYR A 253 29.30 3.75 2.84
CA TYR A 253 30.10 2.75 2.13
C TYR A 253 30.77 1.70 3.03
N ASP A 254 31.07 2.04 4.28
CA ASP A 254 31.77 1.13 5.20
C ASP A 254 30.83 0.11 5.88
N LYS A 255 29.51 0.27 5.76
CA LYS A 255 28.52 -0.50 6.53
C LYS A 255 27.37 -1.06 5.68
N ASP A 256 27.49 -1.02 4.35
CA ASP A 256 26.52 -1.56 3.39
C ASP A 256 25.06 -1.12 3.64
N TYR A 257 24.88 0.13 4.09
CA TYR A 257 23.57 0.75 4.24
C TYR A 257 23.53 2.17 3.68
N SER A 258 22.33 2.58 3.31
CA SER A 258 22.03 3.95 2.93
C SER A 258 20.92 4.52 3.80
N VAL A 259 21.08 5.79 4.14
CA VAL A 259 20.09 6.55 4.89
C VAL A 259 19.31 7.37 3.89
N VAL A 260 18.01 7.10 3.78
CA VAL A 260 17.09 7.90 2.96
C VAL A 260 16.26 8.75 3.91
N THR A 261 16.33 10.07 3.75
CA THR A 261 15.50 11.03 4.49
C THR A 261 14.51 11.67 3.54
N ILE A 262 13.23 11.46 3.78
CA ILE A 262 12.13 12.05 3.01
C ILE A 262 11.46 13.08 3.90
N ARG A 263 11.34 14.32 3.43
CA ARG A 263 10.54 15.36 4.04
C ARG A 263 9.47 15.80 3.05
N CYS A 264 8.23 15.53 3.36
CA CYS A 264 7.10 15.89 2.52
C CYS A 264 5.93 16.41 3.36
N LYS A 265 4.96 17.01 2.68
CA LYS A 265 3.71 17.39 3.33
C LYS A 265 2.98 16.11 3.74
N ASP A 266 2.61 16.04 5.01
CA ASP A 266 1.88 14.92 5.57
C ASP A 266 0.53 14.78 4.87
N ARG A 267 0.18 13.55 4.56
CA ARG A 267 -1.09 13.17 3.96
C ARG A 267 -1.47 11.77 4.42
N PRO A 268 -2.78 11.44 4.45
CA PRO A 268 -3.22 10.08 4.72
C PRO A 268 -2.48 9.06 3.84
N LYS A 269 -2.15 7.91 4.42
CA LYS A 269 -1.47 6.78 3.77
C LYS A 269 -0.04 7.05 3.29
N LEU A 270 0.58 8.18 3.67
CA LEU A 270 1.96 8.50 3.26
C LEU A 270 2.97 7.41 3.66
N LEU A 271 2.96 6.95 4.91
CA LEU A 271 3.85 5.87 5.35
C LEU A 271 3.60 4.56 4.59
N PHE A 272 2.34 4.24 4.34
CA PHE A 272 1.94 3.09 3.54
C PHE A 272 2.54 3.16 2.14
N ASP A 273 2.35 4.28 1.43
CA ASP A 273 2.88 4.48 0.09
C ASP A 273 4.42 4.42 0.07
N THR A 274 5.06 4.98 1.10
CA THR A 274 6.51 4.96 1.25
C THR A 274 7.05 3.55 1.42
N VAL A 275 6.46 2.76 2.31
CA VAL A 275 6.84 1.35 2.54
C VAL A 275 6.52 0.49 1.32
N CYS A 276 5.40 0.74 0.63
CA CYS A 276 5.07 0.10 -0.65
C CYS A 276 6.14 0.37 -1.71
N THR A 277 6.52 1.64 -1.92
CA THR A 277 7.58 2.01 -2.88
C THR A 277 8.88 1.28 -2.55
N LEU A 278 9.32 1.30 -1.30
CA LEU A 278 10.54 0.61 -0.88
C LEU A 278 10.46 -0.90 -1.11
N THR A 279 9.34 -1.52 -0.75
CA THR A 279 9.12 -2.96 -0.91
C THR A 279 9.10 -3.38 -2.37
N ASP A 280 8.40 -2.63 -3.23
CA ASP A 280 8.26 -2.94 -4.65
C ASP A 280 9.58 -2.73 -5.41
N MET A 281 10.48 -1.86 -4.91
CA MET A 281 11.86 -1.73 -5.37
C MET A 281 12.81 -2.80 -4.79
N GLY A 282 12.34 -3.67 -3.88
CA GLY A 282 13.14 -4.73 -3.28
C GLY A 282 14.03 -4.28 -2.11
N TYR A 283 13.80 -3.09 -1.54
CA TYR A 283 14.52 -2.62 -0.36
C TYR A 283 13.98 -3.24 0.91
N VAL A 284 14.89 -3.53 1.84
CA VAL A 284 14.55 -3.93 3.21
C VAL A 284 14.86 -2.78 4.16
N VAL A 285 13.85 -2.40 4.95
CA VAL A 285 13.98 -1.39 6.00
C VAL A 285 14.54 -2.05 7.25
N PHE A 286 15.75 -1.65 7.65
CA PHE A 286 16.36 -2.10 8.91
C PHE A 286 15.95 -1.21 10.07
N HIS A 287 16.04 0.09 9.88
CA HIS A 287 15.61 1.05 10.87
C HIS A 287 14.80 2.12 10.20
N ALA A 288 13.72 2.55 10.83
CA ALA A 288 13.07 3.77 10.43
C ALA A 288 12.61 4.62 11.60
N LYS A 289 12.64 5.92 11.39
CA LYS A 289 11.99 6.88 12.27
C LYS A 289 11.07 7.75 11.45
N ILE A 290 9.82 7.82 11.89
CA ILE A 290 8.77 8.65 11.32
C ILE A 290 8.29 9.62 12.39
N ASP A 291 8.29 10.90 12.06
CA ASP A 291 7.82 11.97 12.94
C ASP A 291 7.05 12.98 12.08
N THR A 292 5.80 13.25 12.44
CA THR A 292 5.06 14.40 11.91
C THR A 292 5.48 15.66 12.68
N GLU A 293 6.16 16.58 12.00
CA GLU A 293 6.72 17.83 12.54
C GLU A 293 5.84 19.05 12.22
N GLY A 294 5.53 19.85 13.26
CA GLY A 294 5.07 21.24 13.15
C GLY A 294 3.59 21.48 12.81
N PRO A 295 3.14 22.75 12.84
CA PRO A 295 1.75 23.14 12.55
C PRO A 295 1.39 23.07 11.06
N GLN A 296 2.36 22.82 10.19
CA GLN A 296 2.18 22.62 8.75
C GLN A 296 2.23 21.15 8.33
N SER A 297 2.18 20.23 9.30
CA SER A 297 2.06 18.79 9.07
C SER A 297 3.05 18.31 8.02
N TYR A 298 4.35 18.38 8.30
CA TYR A 298 5.39 17.78 7.45
C TYR A 298 5.85 16.48 8.09
N GLN A 299 5.90 15.38 7.33
CA GLN A 299 6.41 14.12 7.85
C GLN A 299 7.88 13.98 7.45
N VAL A 300 8.74 13.69 8.44
CA VAL A 300 10.14 13.33 8.20
C VAL A 300 10.29 11.84 8.41
N VAL A 301 10.61 11.15 7.33
CA VAL A 301 10.78 9.70 7.31
C VAL A 301 12.25 9.41 7.04
N ARG A 302 12.92 8.76 7.99
CA ARG A 302 14.32 8.33 7.83
C ARG A 302 14.37 6.83 7.79
N PHE A 303 14.84 6.25 6.69
CA PHE A 303 15.08 4.83 6.57
C PHE A 303 16.56 4.53 6.53
N LEU A 304 16.94 3.42 7.14
CA LEU A 304 18.23 2.76 7.03
C LEU A 304 17.98 1.51 6.17
N LEU A 305 18.38 1.60 4.91
CA LEU A 305 18.13 0.57 3.89
C LEU A 305 19.43 -0.19 3.65
N SER A 306 19.38 -1.52 3.60
CA SER A 306 20.48 -2.33 3.06
C SER A 306 20.04 -2.98 1.76
N LEU A 307 20.91 -2.92 0.75
CA LEU A 307 20.75 -3.62 -0.51
C LEU A 307 22.01 -4.44 -0.79
N HIS A 308 21.82 -5.59 -1.42
CA HIS A 308 22.85 -6.23 -2.23
C HIS A 308 23.04 -5.47 -3.56
N GLY A 309 23.36 -4.17 -3.54
CA GLY A 309 23.42 -3.33 -4.74
C GLY A 309 23.51 -1.83 -4.46
N ARG A 310 24.21 -1.08 -5.32
CA ARG A 310 24.54 0.34 -5.14
C ARG A 310 23.37 1.26 -5.51
N PHE A 311 23.29 2.41 -4.84
CA PHE A 311 22.30 3.45 -5.09
C PHE A 311 22.74 4.45 -6.17
N HIS A 312 21.79 4.88 -7.02
CA HIS A 312 21.88 6.12 -7.78
C HIS A 312 20.79 7.09 -7.26
N GLU A 313 21.21 8.24 -6.74
CA GLU A 313 20.33 9.27 -6.15
C GLU A 313 19.17 9.67 -7.07
N SER A 314 19.41 9.66 -8.38
CA SER A 314 18.42 9.92 -9.41
C SER A 314 17.23 8.94 -9.39
N GLU A 315 17.43 7.65 -9.13
CA GLU A 315 16.36 6.63 -9.19
C GLU A 315 15.38 6.78 -8.01
N ILE A 316 15.91 7.00 -6.81
CA ILE A 316 15.12 7.23 -5.59
C ILE A 316 14.26 8.49 -5.71
N LEU A 317 14.84 9.56 -6.25
CA LEU A 317 14.16 10.85 -6.32
C LEU A 317 12.93 10.78 -7.24
N TYR A 318 13.00 10.03 -8.35
CA TYR A 318 11.83 9.82 -9.23
C TYR A 318 10.70 9.05 -8.56
N ASP A 319 11.02 7.97 -7.85
CA ASP A 319 9.99 7.11 -7.28
C ASP A 319 9.33 7.69 -6.03
N PHE A 320 10.03 8.57 -5.31
CA PHE A 320 9.46 9.33 -4.21
C PHE A 320 8.79 10.64 -4.62
N MET A 321 9.02 11.16 -5.83
CA MET A 321 8.41 12.43 -6.31
C MET A 321 6.87 12.44 -6.37
N ARG A 322 6.21 11.29 -6.11
CA ARG A 322 4.74 11.14 -6.05
C ARG A 322 4.16 11.16 -4.65
N LEU A 323 5.01 11.11 -3.62
CA LEU A 323 4.59 11.14 -2.22
C LEU A 323 4.16 12.55 -1.82
#